data_AF-A0AAU1TKI9-F1
#
_entry.id   AF-A0AAU1TKI9-F1
#
_cell.length_a   1.000
_cell.length_b   1.000
_cell.length_c   1.000
_cell.angle_alpha   90.00
_cell.angle_beta   90.00
_cell.angle_gamma   90.00
#
_symmetry.space_group_name_H-M   'P 1'
#
loop_
_entity.id
_entity.type
_entity.pdbx_description
1 polymer ?
#
loop_
_entity_poly.entity_id
_entity_poly.type
_entity_poly.pdbx_seq_one_letter_code
_entity_poly.pdbx_strand_id
1 'polypeptide(L)'
;MTSGAVGGGGADGLATAAVVLRLLTERGETLAVAESLTGGLVAADITSVPGASRVFRGSVTSYATELKRDVLGVDGTLLAERGAVDPEVALQMATGVRRVLGADWGIATTGVAGPDEQDGQPVGTVFVAVVGPGNSIAFDAGSGGADAGAGAGVERSGALGGSFARSRKVAALRLNGDRSEIRMESVRSVLELLLEQVLSERAENERAQDTEQNGGF
;
A
#
# COMPACT_ATOMS: atom_id res chain seq x y z
N MET A 1 32.78 -11.11 24.51
CA MET A 1 31.97 -10.01 25.09
C MET A 1 32.43 -8.75 24.37
N THR A 2 31.75 -8.28 23.34
CA THR A 2 30.54 -7.46 23.47
C THR A 2 29.48 -7.84 22.42
N SER A 3 28.30 -8.21 22.91
CA SER A 3 27.07 -8.34 22.12
C SER A 3 26.59 -6.93 21.78
N GLY A 4 26.67 -6.54 20.51
CA GLY A 4 26.00 -5.34 20.01
C GLY A 4 24.50 -5.63 19.92
N ALA A 5 23.71 -5.02 20.81
CA ALA A 5 22.27 -5.13 20.80
C ALA A 5 21.71 -4.45 19.53
N VAL A 6 21.18 -5.26 18.62
CA VAL A 6 20.28 -4.82 17.54
C VAL A 6 18.93 -4.56 18.22
N GLY A 7 18.71 -3.33 18.70
CA GLY A 7 17.57 -3.01 19.57
C GLY A 7 16.79 -1.81 19.11
N GLY A 8 15.58 -2.03 18.55
CA GLY A 8 14.54 -1.01 18.41
C GLY A 8 13.60 -1.22 17.21
N GLY A 9 14.14 -1.55 16.03
CA GLY A 9 13.37 -1.51 14.77
C GLY A 9 12.21 -2.52 14.64
N GLY A 10 12.44 -3.78 15.00
CA GLY A 10 11.48 -4.87 14.73
C GLY A 10 10.32 -4.97 15.73
N ALA A 11 10.48 -4.44 16.95
CA ALA A 11 9.45 -4.57 17.99
C ALA A 11 8.23 -3.69 17.71
N ASP A 12 8.46 -2.46 17.21
CA ASP A 12 7.38 -1.51 16.94
C ASP A 12 6.56 -1.91 15.71
N GLY A 13 7.23 -2.38 14.63
CA GLY A 13 6.56 -2.90 13.44
C GLY A 13 5.67 -4.11 13.76
N LEU A 14 6.18 -5.05 14.55
CA LEU A 14 5.41 -6.21 15.02
C LEU A 14 4.21 -5.80 15.87
N ALA A 15 4.37 -4.82 16.77
CA ALA A 15 3.28 -4.30 17.59
C ALA A 15 2.19 -3.66 16.72
N THR A 16 2.56 -2.85 15.74
CA THR A 16 1.63 -2.24 14.78
C THR A 16 0.91 -3.29 13.95
N ALA A 17 1.63 -4.29 13.42
CA ALA A 17 1.04 -5.40 12.68
C ALA A 17 -0.01 -6.15 13.51
N ALA A 18 0.27 -6.40 14.79
CA ALA A 18 -0.67 -7.08 15.69
C ALA A 18 -1.95 -6.25 15.92
N VAL A 19 -1.84 -4.93 16.07
CA VAL A 19 -2.99 -4.04 16.21
C VAL A 19 -3.84 -4.04 14.94
N VAL A 20 -3.20 -3.89 13.77
CA VAL A 20 -3.90 -3.91 12.47
C VAL A 20 -4.65 -5.23 12.27
N LEU A 21 -4.00 -6.37 12.48
CA LEU A 21 -4.61 -7.68 12.29
C LEU A 21 -5.80 -7.90 13.23
N ARG A 22 -5.72 -7.42 14.48
CA ARG A 22 -6.85 -7.45 15.40
C ARG A 22 -8.03 -6.63 14.86
N LEU A 23 -7.80 -5.39 14.46
CA LEU A 23 -8.85 -4.51 13.95
C LEU A 23 -9.51 -5.05 12.68
N LEU A 24 -8.72 -5.57 11.73
CA LEU A 24 -9.25 -6.18 10.51
C LEU A 24 -10.01 -7.48 10.80
N THR A 25 -9.56 -8.28 11.78
CA THR A 25 -10.32 -9.46 12.25
C THR A 25 -11.68 -9.05 12.81
N GLU A 26 -11.73 -7.99 13.63
CA GLU A 26 -12.99 -7.46 14.19
C GLU A 26 -13.94 -6.95 13.09
N ARG A 27 -13.39 -6.44 11.98
CA ARG A 27 -14.16 -5.95 10.81
C ARG A 27 -14.51 -7.05 9.79
N GLY A 28 -13.95 -8.26 9.94
CA GLY A 28 -14.09 -9.32 8.93
C GLY A 28 -13.39 -8.99 7.60
N GLU A 29 -12.41 -8.10 7.62
CA GLU A 29 -11.69 -7.59 6.45
C GLU A 29 -10.33 -8.28 6.28
N THR A 30 -9.81 -8.23 5.06
CA THR A 30 -8.61 -8.97 4.64
C THR A 30 -7.52 -8.07 4.06
N LEU A 31 -6.26 -8.52 4.10
CA LEU A 31 -5.07 -7.73 3.72
C LEU A 31 -4.19 -8.47 2.71
N ALA A 32 -3.71 -7.73 1.72
CA ALA A 32 -2.72 -8.14 0.71
C ALA A 32 -1.55 -7.14 0.63
N VAL A 33 -0.35 -7.63 0.26
CA VAL A 33 0.89 -6.84 0.30
C VAL A 33 1.68 -6.95 -1.00
N ALA A 34 2.01 -5.83 -1.64
CA ALA A 34 2.98 -5.75 -2.73
C ALA A 34 4.33 -5.25 -2.21
N GLU A 35 5.39 -6.05 -2.37
CA GLU A 35 6.72 -5.68 -1.90
C GLU A 35 7.67 -5.47 -3.09
N SER A 36 8.48 -4.42 -3.02
CA SER A 36 9.66 -4.25 -3.87
C SER A 36 10.91 -4.21 -2.98
N LEU A 37 11.34 -3.03 -2.51
CA LEU A 37 12.58 -2.88 -1.75
C LEU A 37 12.61 -3.70 -0.44
N THR A 38 11.46 -3.95 0.19
CA THR A 38 11.36 -4.71 1.43
C THR A 38 11.52 -6.21 1.22
N GLY A 39 11.29 -6.72 0.00
CA GLY A 39 11.67 -8.08 -0.39
C GLY A 39 11.08 -9.22 0.45
N GLY A 40 9.88 -9.04 1.03
CA GLY A 40 9.20 -10.05 1.84
C GLY A 40 9.16 -9.73 3.34
N LEU A 41 9.82 -8.65 3.79
CA LEU A 41 9.87 -8.29 5.21
C LEU A 41 8.51 -7.84 5.76
N VAL A 42 7.66 -7.19 4.95
CA VAL A 42 6.32 -6.80 5.41
C VAL A 42 5.47 -8.04 5.67
N ALA A 43 5.52 -9.01 4.75
CA ALA A 43 4.86 -10.30 4.94
C ALA A 43 5.43 -11.06 6.14
N ALA A 44 6.74 -11.02 6.37
CA ALA A 44 7.38 -11.67 7.52
C ALA A 44 6.89 -11.09 8.85
N ASP A 45 6.81 -9.77 8.99
CA ASP A 45 6.32 -9.11 10.20
C ASP A 45 4.83 -9.43 10.45
N ILE A 46 4.00 -9.39 9.40
CA ILE A 46 2.58 -9.74 9.49
C ILE A 46 2.42 -11.21 9.92
N THR A 47 3.12 -12.14 9.27
CA THR A 47 2.98 -13.58 9.55
C THR A 47 3.63 -14.03 10.86
N SER A 48 4.48 -13.19 11.46
CA SER A 48 5.00 -13.40 12.81
C SER A 48 3.95 -13.20 13.90
N VAL A 49 2.81 -12.58 13.60
CA VAL A 49 1.69 -12.39 14.54
C VAL A 49 0.80 -13.64 14.55
N PRO A 50 0.56 -14.28 15.71
CA PRO A 50 -0.35 -15.43 15.82
C PRO A 50 -1.77 -15.12 15.31
N GLY A 51 -2.27 -15.97 14.42
CA GLY A 51 -3.61 -15.84 13.84
C GLY A 51 -3.69 -14.89 12.64
N ALA A 52 -2.56 -14.41 12.11
CA ALA A 52 -2.50 -13.59 10.91
C ALA A 52 -3.26 -14.19 9.71
N SER A 53 -3.35 -15.52 9.61
CA SER A 53 -4.05 -16.24 8.54
C SER A 53 -5.56 -15.97 8.47
N ARG A 54 -6.17 -15.34 9.49
CA ARG A 54 -7.58 -14.89 9.43
C ARG A 54 -7.77 -13.68 8.51
N VAL A 55 -6.74 -12.86 8.34
CA VAL A 55 -6.80 -11.57 7.65
C VAL A 55 -5.86 -11.55 6.45
N PHE A 56 -4.63 -12.02 6.61
CA PHE A 56 -3.59 -11.94 5.60
C PHE A 56 -3.80 -12.95 4.48
N ARG A 57 -4.03 -12.45 3.26
CA ARG A 57 -4.28 -13.24 2.05
C ARG A 57 -2.98 -13.70 1.39
N GLY A 58 -1.91 -12.92 1.54
CA GLY A 58 -0.61 -13.20 0.96
C GLY A 58 0.10 -11.94 0.48
N SER A 59 1.25 -12.14 -0.15
CA SER A 59 2.06 -11.08 -0.72
C SER A 59 2.57 -11.40 -2.12
N VAL A 60 2.88 -10.35 -2.87
CA VAL A 60 3.57 -10.41 -4.16
C VAL A 60 4.85 -9.59 -4.06
N THR A 61 6.00 -10.27 -4.10
CA THR A 61 7.30 -9.59 -4.20
C THR A 61 7.59 -9.29 -5.67
N SER A 62 7.26 -8.07 -6.11
CA SER A 62 7.45 -7.57 -7.48
C SER A 62 8.75 -6.76 -7.60
N TYR A 63 9.87 -7.40 -7.26
CA TYR A 63 11.18 -6.74 -7.21
C TYR A 63 11.61 -6.22 -8.59
N ALA A 64 11.43 -7.03 -9.63
CA ALA A 64 11.67 -6.63 -11.02
C ALA A 64 10.54 -5.73 -11.55
N THR A 65 10.90 -4.75 -12.39
CA THR A 65 9.96 -3.73 -12.89
C THR A 65 8.83 -4.36 -13.71
N GLU A 66 9.13 -5.35 -14.54
CA GLU A 66 8.15 -6.08 -15.35
C GLU A 66 7.11 -6.81 -14.50
N LEU A 67 7.47 -7.32 -13.31
CA LEU A 67 6.50 -7.97 -12.42
C LEU A 67 5.47 -6.99 -11.86
N LYS A 68 5.82 -5.70 -11.72
CA LYS A 68 4.86 -4.66 -11.33
C LYS A 68 3.76 -4.53 -12.39
N ARG A 69 4.12 -4.58 -13.67
CA ARG A 69 3.16 -4.57 -14.78
C ARG A 69 2.42 -5.89 -14.91
N ASP A 70 3.15 -6.99 -15.07
CA ASP A 70 2.60 -8.27 -15.52
C ASP A 70 1.76 -8.95 -14.43
N VAL A 71 2.12 -8.77 -13.15
CA VAL A 71 1.38 -9.36 -12.03
C VAL A 71 0.41 -8.35 -11.41
N LEU A 72 0.90 -7.15 -11.08
CA LEU A 72 0.09 -6.17 -10.34
C LEU A 72 -0.75 -5.27 -11.25
N GLY A 73 -0.49 -5.24 -12.55
CA GLY A 73 -1.21 -4.38 -13.50
C GLY A 73 -0.84 -2.91 -13.40
N VAL A 74 0.38 -2.59 -12.94
CA VAL A 74 0.90 -1.22 -13.00
C VAL A 74 1.05 -0.81 -14.47
N ASP A 75 0.66 0.41 -14.80
CA ASP A 75 0.74 0.98 -16.14
C ASP A 75 2.18 0.95 -16.67
N GLY A 76 2.37 0.28 -17.80
CA GLY A 76 3.66 0.17 -18.46
C GLY A 76 4.20 1.51 -18.97
N THR A 77 3.32 2.45 -19.35
CA THR A 77 3.69 3.80 -19.77
C THR A 77 4.25 4.58 -18.59
N LEU A 78 3.55 4.54 -17.45
CA LEU A 78 4.01 5.13 -16.20
C LEU A 78 5.40 4.60 -15.80
N LEU A 79 5.60 3.29 -15.85
CA LEU A 79 6.90 2.67 -15.53
C LEU A 79 8.01 3.11 -16.49
N ALA A 80 7.71 3.25 -17.78
CA ALA A 80 8.68 3.69 -18.78
C ALA A 80 9.06 5.17 -18.62
N GLU A 81 8.09 6.03 -18.29
CA GLU A 81 8.30 7.48 -18.20
C GLU A 81 8.86 7.93 -16.84
N ARG A 82 8.42 7.30 -15.74
CA ARG A 82 8.69 7.75 -14.36
C ARG A 82 9.47 6.75 -13.53
N GLY A 83 9.68 5.53 -14.03
CA GLY A 83 10.40 4.48 -13.32
C GLY A 83 9.57 3.81 -12.22
N ALA A 84 10.16 2.81 -11.56
CA ALA A 84 9.48 1.99 -10.56
C ALA A 84 9.36 2.66 -9.18
N VAL A 85 10.12 3.73 -8.94
CA VAL A 85 10.20 4.44 -7.66
C VAL A 85 9.41 5.74 -7.77
N ASP A 86 8.09 5.61 -7.66
CA ASP A 86 7.14 6.70 -7.89
C ASP A 86 5.90 6.53 -7.01
N PRO A 87 5.28 7.62 -6.51
CA PRO A 87 4.08 7.52 -5.69
C PRO A 87 2.89 6.90 -6.42
N GLU A 88 2.72 7.15 -7.72
CA GLU A 88 1.62 6.57 -8.49
C GLU A 88 1.87 5.07 -8.71
N VAL A 89 3.11 4.67 -8.95
CA VAL A 89 3.48 3.23 -9.02
C VAL A 89 3.16 2.54 -7.70
N ALA A 90 3.47 3.14 -6.55
CA ALA A 90 3.13 2.58 -5.25
C ALA A 90 1.61 2.38 -5.08
N LEU A 91 0.80 3.37 -5.48
CA LEU A 91 -0.66 3.29 -5.43
C LEU A 91 -1.22 2.20 -6.35
N GLN A 92 -0.68 2.07 -7.56
CA GLN A 92 -1.05 1.04 -8.52
C GLN A 92 -0.64 -0.36 -8.05
N MET A 93 0.52 -0.51 -7.41
CA MET A 93 0.94 -1.75 -6.78
C MET A 93 -0.02 -2.17 -5.65
N ALA A 94 -0.41 -1.23 -4.78
CA ALA A 94 -1.35 -1.50 -3.69
C ALA A 94 -2.74 -1.89 -4.21
N THR A 95 -3.24 -1.19 -5.23
CA THR A 95 -4.49 -1.56 -5.91
C THR A 95 -4.39 -2.92 -6.58
N GLY A 96 -3.29 -3.16 -7.29
CA GLY A 96 -3.03 -4.38 -8.03
C GLY A 96 -3.02 -5.61 -7.14
N VAL A 97 -2.31 -5.56 -6.01
CA VAL A 97 -2.23 -6.71 -5.11
C VAL A 97 -3.56 -7.00 -4.41
N ARG A 98 -4.30 -5.95 -4.03
CA ARG A 98 -5.66 -6.07 -3.49
C ARG A 98 -6.56 -6.84 -4.46
N ARG A 99 -6.51 -6.47 -5.74
CA ARG A 99 -7.25 -7.13 -6.83
C ARG A 99 -6.80 -8.58 -7.05
N VAL A 100 -5.49 -8.82 -7.20
CA VAL A 100 -4.95 -10.14 -7.55
C VAL A 100 -5.16 -11.18 -6.43
N LEU A 101 -5.07 -10.76 -5.16
CA LEU A 101 -5.22 -11.66 -4.02
C LEU A 101 -6.63 -11.67 -3.41
N GLY A 102 -7.55 -10.87 -3.98
CA GLY A 102 -8.93 -10.76 -3.51
C GLY A 102 -9.00 -10.33 -2.05
N ALA A 103 -8.35 -9.20 -1.73
CA ALA A 103 -8.34 -8.62 -0.39
C ALA A 103 -9.16 -7.33 -0.30
N ASP A 104 -9.57 -6.96 0.91
CA ASP A 104 -10.22 -5.67 1.16
C ASP A 104 -9.22 -4.52 1.18
N TRP A 105 -8.04 -4.80 1.73
CA TRP A 105 -6.92 -3.87 1.84
C TRP A 105 -5.73 -4.33 1.00
N GLY A 106 -5.11 -3.40 0.29
CA GLY A 106 -3.82 -3.57 -0.36
C GLY A 106 -2.82 -2.54 0.14
N ILE A 107 -1.61 -2.98 0.46
CA ILE A 107 -0.49 -2.07 0.77
C ILE A 107 0.70 -2.35 -0.13
N ALA A 108 1.54 -1.34 -0.36
CA ALA A 108 2.69 -1.48 -1.22
C ALA A 108 3.93 -0.72 -0.74
N THR A 109 5.11 -1.24 -1.10
CA THR A 109 6.40 -0.58 -0.88
C THR A 109 7.22 -0.53 -2.19
N THR A 110 7.75 0.64 -2.54
CA THR A 110 8.74 0.80 -3.62
C THR A 110 9.75 1.88 -3.27
N GLY A 111 10.99 1.75 -3.71
CA GLY A 111 12.06 2.66 -3.29
C GLY A 111 13.47 2.14 -3.53
N VAL A 112 14.45 2.96 -3.15
CA VAL A 112 15.87 2.68 -3.29
C VAL A 112 16.49 2.47 -1.90
N ALA A 113 16.82 1.22 -1.58
CA ALA A 113 17.48 0.88 -0.32
C ALA A 113 19.02 1.01 -0.38
N GLY A 114 19.59 1.28 -1.54
CA GLY A 114 21.05 1.38 -1.71
C GLY A 114 21.78 0.03 -1.84
N PRO A 115 23.12 0.04 -1.87
CA PRO A 115 23.98 1.19 -1.54
C PRO A 115 24.07 2.27 -2.62
N ASP A 116 23.70 1.94 -3.86
CA ASP A 116 23.76 2.86 -4.99
C ASP A 116 22.39 3.48 -5.30
N GLU A 117 22.41 4.63 -6.00
CA GLU A 117 21.20 5.19 -6.61
C GLU A 117 20.63 4.26 -7.69
N GLN A 118 19.34 4.39 -7.97
CA GLN A 118 18.67 3.63 -9.02
C GLN A 118 17.82 4.55 -9.88
N ASP A 119 18.00 4.52 -11.20
CA ASP A 119 17.23 5.32 -12.16
C ASP A 119 17.20 6.83 -11.81
N GLY A 120 18.32 7.34 -11.29
CA GLY A 120 18.46 8.74 -10.84
C GLY A 120 17.78 9.06 -9.49
N GLN A 121 17.22 8.07 -8.81
CA GLN A 121 16.63 8.23 -7.48
C GLN A 121 17.68 7.99 -6.38
N PRO A 122 17.86 8.95 -5.45
CA PRO A 122 18.79 8.80 -4.34
C PRO A 122 18.42 7.64 -3.41
N VAL A 123 19.42 7.02 -2.81
CA VAL A 123 19.25 6.09 -1.68
C VAL A 123 18.38 6.72 -0.59
N GLY A 124 17.46 5.93 -0.05
CA GLY A 124 16.50 6.39 0.96
C GLY A 124 15.22 6.97 0.37
N THR A 125 15.10 7.09 -0.95
CA THR A 125 13.85 7.46 -1.62
C THR A 125 12.87 6.29 -1.57
N VAL A 126 11.78 6.43 -0.81
CA VAL A 126 10.78 5.38 -0.62
C VAL A 126 9.38 5.94 -0.76
N PHE A 127 8.49 5.16 -1.37
CA PHE A 127 7.06 5.39 -1.42
C PHE A 127 6.33 4.19 -0.84
N VAL A 128 5.39 4.46 0.06
CA VAL A 128 4.49 3.45 0.62
C VAL A 128 3.05 3.87 0.35
N ALA A 129 2.18 2.90 0.07
CA ALA A 129 0.79 3.17 -0.28
C ALA A 129 -0.17 2.21 0.40
N VAL A 130 -1.40 2.67 0.62
CA VAL A 130 -2.52 1.91 1.20
C VAL A 130 -3.79 2.18 0.40
N VAL A 131 -4.53 1.11 0.09
CA VAL A 131 -5.82 1.13 -0.61
C VAL A 131 -6.81 0.26 0.17
N GLY A 132 -7.86 0.87 0.72
CA GLY A 132 -8.93 0.20 1.48
C GLY A 132 -10.23 -0.05 0.70
N PRO A 133 -11.23 -0.67 1.36
CA PRO A 133 -12.54 -1.00 0.80
C PRO A 133 -13.37 0.27 0.55
N GLY A 134 -13.33 0.76 -0.69
CA GLY A 134 -13.97 2.02 -1.11
C GLY A 134 -13.19 2.73 -2.20
N ASN A 135 -11.93 2.33 -2.41
CA ASN A 135 -11.02 2.91 -3.38
C ASN A 135 -10.71 1.95 -4.53
N SER A 136 -11.72 1.63 -5.33
CA SER A 136 -11.49 0.96 -6.60
C SER A 136 -11.18 2.04 -7.64
N ILE A 137 -9.89 2.33 -7.88
CA ILE A 137 -9.49 2.93 -9.16
C ILE A 137 -9.61 1.83 -10.21
N ALA A 138 -10.64 1.93 -11.05
CA ALA A 138 -10.81 1.05 -12.19
C ALA A 138 -9.63 1.32 -13.14
N PHE A 139 -8.70 0.38 -13.21
CA PHE A 139 -7.75 0.33 -14.31
C PHE A 139 -8.44 -0.42 -15.43
N ASP A 140 -8.55 0.24 -16.59
CA ASP A 140 -8.96 -0.41 -17.82
C ASP A 140 -7.89 -1.47 -18.13
N ALA A 141 -8.22 -2.73 -17.86
CA ALA A 141 -7.34 -3.84 -18.13
C ALA A 141 -7.20 -3.90 -19.66
N GLY A 142 -6.03 -3.48 -20.16
CA GLY A 142 -5.71 -3.43 -21.57
C GLY A 142 -6.26 -4.64 -22.31
N SER A 143 -7.08 -4.34 -23.32
CA SER A 143 -7.72 -5.26 -24.23
C SER A 143 -6.73 -6.24 -24.85
N GLY A 144 -6.82 -7.50 -24.41
CA GLY A 144 -6.33 -8.62 -25.19
C GLY A 144 -7.27 -8.88 -26.37
N GLY A 145 -6.96 -8.31 -27.54
CA GLY A 145 -7.31 -8.86 -28.85
C GLY A 145 -8.54 -8.31 -29.59
N ALA A 146 -8.27 -7.92 -30.85
CA ALA A 146 -9.14 -7.77 -32.03
C ALA A 146 -9.90 -6.45 -32.27
N ASP A 147 -9.81 -6.00 -33.53
CA ASP A 147 -10.26 -4.74 -34.14
C ASP A 147 -11.72 -4.31 -33.87
N ALA A 148 -11.92 -2.99 -33.75
CA ALA A 148 -12.76 -2.14 -34.62
C ALA A 148 -13.49 -1.02 -33.86
N GLY A 149 -13.48 0.20 -34.42
CA GLY A 149 -14.60 1.14 -34.31
C GLY A 149 -14.33 2.44 -33.56
N ALA A 150 -14.59 3.54 -34.27
CA ALA A 150 -14.46 4.93 -33.83
C ALA A 150 -15.48 5.35 -32.76
N GLY A 151 -15.14 6.38 -31.96
CA GLY A 151 -16.12 7.12 -31.17
C GLY A 151 -15.50 7.99 -30.08
N ALA A 152 -15.50 9.31 -30.30
CA ALA A 152 -15.05 10.33 -29.36
C ALA A 152 -16.02 10.53 -28.17
N GLY A 153 -15.50 10.95 -27.02
CA GLY A 153 -16.31 11.50 -25.92
C GLY A 153 -15.57 11.52 -24.58
N VAL A 154 -14.82 12.59 -24.30
CA VAL A 154 -14.36 12.90 -22.94
C VAL A 154 -15.38 13.83 -22.31
N GLU A 155 -16.10 13.36 -21.29
CA GLU A 155 -16.78 14.23 -20.35
C GLU A 155 -16.09 14.12 -18.98
N ARG A 156 -15.50 15.24 -18.54
CA ARG A 156 -15.09 15.47 -17.16
C ARG A 156 -16.20 16.25 -16.47
N SER A 157 -16.77 15.67 -15.42
CA SER A 157 -17.62 16.35 -14.43
C SER A 157 -17.45 15.60 -13.12
N GLY A 158 -17.31 16.19 -11.95
CA GLY A 158 -17.34 17.58 -11.52
C GLY A 158 -16.89 17.58 -10.05
N ALA A 159 -16.35 18.71 -9.60
CA ALA A 159 -15.95 18.90 -8.21
C ALA A 159 -17.18 19.05 -7.30
N LEU A 160 -17.25 18.25 -6.24
CA LEU A 160 -17.96 18.49 -4.98
C LEU A 160 -17.02 17.94 -3.90
N GLY A 161 -16.46 18.72 -2.97
CA GLY A 161 -17.15 19.57 -2.01
C GLY A 161 -17.13 18.85 -0.67
N GLY A 162 -16.11 19.10 0.17
CA GLY A 162 -16.02 18.53 1.52
C GLY A 162 -14.59 18.41 2.05
N SER A 163 -14.11 19.43 2.75
CA SER A 163 -12.82 19.44 3.45
C SER A 163 -12.96 18.75 4.81
N PHE A 164 -12.80 17.44 4.82
CA PHE A 164 -12.28 16.69 5.98
C PHE A 164 -10.92 16.16 5.54
N ALA A 165 -9.88 16.32 6.36
CA ALA A 165 -8.49 16.03 5.99
C ALA A 165 -8.39 14.63 5.34
N ARG A 166 -8.27 14.56 4.00
CA ARG A 166 -8.12 13.29 3.29
C ARG A 166 -6.88 12.60 3.83
N SER A 167 -7.05 11.52 4.58
CA SER A 167 -5.94 10.70 5.04
C SER A 167 -5.11 10.31 3.81
N ARG A 168 -3.80 10.59 3.85
CA ARG A 168 -2.91 10.40 2.70
C ARG A 168 -2.86 8.91 2.37
N LYS A 169 -3.23 8.52 1.15
CA LYS A 169 -3.14 7.11 0.67
C LYS A 169 -1.73 6.69 0.30
N VAL A 170 -0.85 7.66 0.06
CA VAL A 170 0.54 7.45 -0.31
C VAL A 170 1.41 8.37 0.53
N ALA A 171 2.48 7.82 1.09
CA ALA A 171 3.51 8.59 1.79
C ALA A 171 4.83 8.53 1.01
N ALA A 172 5.42 9.70 0.79
CA ALA A 172 6.75 9.86 0.22
C ALA A 172 7.75 10.05 1.36
N LEU A 173 8.78 9.22 1.40
CA LEU A 173 9.74 9.15 2.49
C LEU A 173 11.16 9.44 1.97
N ARG A 174 11.97 10.00 2.87
CA ARG A 174 13.41 10.19 2.72
C ARG A 174 14.07 9.61 3.95
N LEU A 175 14.52 8.36 3.81
CA LEU A 175 15.05 7.56 4.89
C LEU A 175 16.57 7.63 4.88
N ASN A 176 17.17 7.73 6.06
CA ASN A 176 18.62 7.68 6.23
C ASN A 176 19.02 6.31 6.79
N GLY A 177 20.28 5.94 6.58
CA GLY A 177 20.84 4.70 7.09
C GLY A 177 21.32 3.77 5.99
N ASP A 178 21.74 2.59 6.41
CA ASP A 178 22.15 1.53 5.49
C ASP A 178 20.95 0.82 4.85
N ARG A 179 21.25 -0.11 3.94
CA ARG A 179 20.24 -0.89 3.22
C ARG A 179 19.28 -1.64 4.14
N SER A 180 19.77 -2.17 5.26
CA SER A 180 18.94 -2.91 6.21
C SER A 180 18.03 -1.95 6.97
N GLU A 181 18.57 -0.83 7.44
CA GLU A 181 17.82 0.20 8.17
C GLU A 181 16.70 0.80 7.32
N ILE A 182 16.99 1.18 6.06
CA ILE A 182 15.99 1.72 5.13
C ILE A 182 14.86 0.71 4.89
N ARG A 183 15.19 -0.58 4.74
CA ARG A 183 14.19 -1.63 4.51
C ARG A 183 13.30 -1.83 5.73
N MET A 184 13.86 -1.89 6.93
CA MET A 184 13.10 -2.03 8.16
C MET A 184 12.19 -0.83 8.43
N GLU A 185 12.70 0.38 8.20
CA GLU A 185 11.90 1.60 8.37
C GLU A 185 10.77 1.70 7.33
N SER A 186 10.99 1.19 6.12
CA SER A 186 9.93 1.06 5.10
C SER A 186 8.80 0.11 5.54
N VAL A 187 9.13 -0.97 6.24
CA VAL A 187 8.14 -1.91 6.81
C VAL A 187 7.32 -1.22 7.89
N ARG A 188 7.98 -0.54 8.84
CA ARG A 188 7.30 0.24 9.88
C ARG A 188 6.35 1.27 9.26
N SER A 189 6.86 2.08 8.34
CA SER A 189 6.11 3.18 7.71
C SER A 189 4.85 2.70 6.98
N VAL A 190 4.89 1.58 6.26
CA VAL A 190 3.70 1.07 5.57
C VAL A 190 2.66 0.49 6.53
N LEU A 191 3.09 -0.14 7.63
CA LEU A 191 2.20 -0.66 8.66
C LEU A 191 1.54 0.47 9.47
N GLU A 192 2.30 1.52 9.79
CA GLU A 192 1.77 2.73 10.44
C GLU A 192 0.75 3.43 9.55
N LEU A 193 1.07 3.62 8.26
CA LEU A 193 0.13 4.20 7.31
C LEU A 193 -1.16 3.38 7.20
N LEU A 194 -1.05 2.04 7.19
CA LEU A 194 -2.22 1.16 7.19
C LEU A 194 -3.06 1.34 8.46
N LEU A 195 -2.42 1.36 9.62
CA LEU A 195 -3.11 1.57 10.89
C LEU A 195 -3.87 2.91 10.91
N GLU A 196 -3.23 3.98 10.43
CA GLU A 196 -3.87 5.30 10.31
C GLU A 196 -5.13 5.25 9.43
N GLN A 197 -5.09 4.56 8.29
CA GLN A 197 -6.26 4.44 7.40
C GLN A 197 -7.38 3.61 8.03
N VAL A 198 -7.04 2.46 8.64
CA VAL A 198 -8.02 1.58 9.28
C VAL A 198 -8.75 2.30 10.43
N LEU A 199 -8.02 3.11 11.20
CA LEU A 199 -8.60 3.92 12.27
C LEU A 199 -9.43 5.10 11.73
N SER A 200 -8.98 5.73 10.64
CA SER A 200 -9.72 6.83 10.00
C SER A 200 -11.08 6.35 9.49
N GLU A 201 -11.12 5.26 8.72
CA GLU A 201 -12.39 4.70 8.22
C GLU A 201 -13.33 4.28 9.35
N ARG A 202 -12.80 3.74 10.46
CA ARG A 202 -13.60 3.38 11.62
C ARG A 202 -14.30 4.62 12.21
N ALA A 203 -13.55 5.71 12.39
CA ALA A 203 -14.10 6.95 12.94
C ALA A 203 -15.10 7.64 11.98
N GLU A 204 -14.97 7.42 10.67
CA GLU A 204 -15.95 7.88 9.68
C GLU A 204 -17.23 7.05 9.72
N ASN A 205 -17.11 5.72 9.81
CA ASN A 205 -18.24 4.80 9.92
C ASN A 205 -19.05 5.03 11.21
N GLU A 206 -18.38 5.25 12.35
CA GLU A 206 -19.03 5.55 13.63
C GLU A 206 -19.83 6.87 13.55
N ARG A 207 -19.25 7.92 12.94
CA ARG A 207 -19.94 9.21 12.74
C ARG A 207 -21.15 9.12 11.80
N ALA A 208 -21.05 8.31 10.74
CA ALA A 208 -22.17 8.08 9.83
C ALA A 208 -23.34 7.40 10.55
N GLN A 209 -23.05 6.37 11.36
CA GLN A 209 -24.07 5.66 12.15
C GLN A 209 -24.74 6.56 13.20
N ASP A 210 -23.97 7.41 13.90
CA ASP A 210 -24.52 8.37 14.87
C ASP A 210 -25.47 9.38 14.21
N THR A 211 -25.14 9.83 12.99
CA THR A 211 -25.97 10.77 12.23
C THR A 211 -27.29 10.12 11.81
N GLU A 212 -27.26 8.85 11.40
CA GLU A 212 -28.46 8.09 11.01
C GLU A 212 -29.37 7.76 12.21
N GLN A 213 -28.80 7.51 13.39
CA GLN A 213 -29.57 7.16 14.59
C GLN A 213 -30.16 8.38 15.32
N ASN A 214 -29.49 9.54 15.26
CA ASN A 214 -29.89 10.74 16.03
C ASN A 214 -30.42 11.90 15.17
N GLY A 215 -30.37 11.79 13.83
CA GLY A 215 -30.72 12.86 12.89
C GLY A 215 -32.11 12.76 12.25
N GLY A 216 -32.96 11.82 12.66
CA GLY A 216 -34.34 11.73 12.18
C GLY A 216 -35.21 12.85 12.75
N PHE A 217 -35.55 13.85 11.93
CA PHE A 217 -36.63 14.81 12.18
C PHE A 217 -38.01 14.16 11.98
#